data_AF-A0A924XJ60-F1
#
_entry.id   AF-A0A924XJ60-F1
#
_cell.length_a   1.000
_cell.length_b   1.000
_cell.length_c   1.000
_cell.angle_alpha   90.00
_cell.angle_beta   90.00
_cell.angle_gamma   90.00
#
_symmetry.space_group_name_H-M   'P 1'
#
loop_
_entity.id
_entity.type
_entity.pdbx_description
1 polymer ?
#
loop_
_entity_poly.entity_id
_entity_poly.type
_entity_poly.pdbx_seq_one_letter_code
_entity_poly.pdbx_strand_id
1 'polypeptide(L)' 'MRITKEKIIEFGKFRLDAANKVLRHNGETVVLPKKSVEVLCSLIENRGKVISKQDILSRI' A
#
# COMPACT_ATOMS: atom_id res chain seq x y z
N MET A 1 10.96 17.53 -17.58
CA MET A 1 11.01 16.08 -17.28
C MET A 1 11.46 15.89 -15.84
N ARG A 2 10.56 15.39 -14.99
CA ARG A 2 10.82 14.73 -13.69
C ARG A 2 9.45 14.42 -13.08
N ILE A 3 8.98 13.18 -13.17
CA ILE A 3 7.90 12.68 -12.32
C ILE A 3 8.50 11.58 -11.45
N THR A 4 8.59 11.87 -10.17
CA THR A 4 9.32 11.14 -9.15
C THR A 4 8.52 9.94 -8.64
N LYS A 5 9.15 8.77 -8.67
CA LYS A 5 8.95 7.65 -7.72
C LYS A 5 7.52 7.12 -7.56
N GLU A 6 6.89 6.70 -8.64
CA GLU A 6 5.70 5.84 -8.54
C GLU A 6 6.12 4.47 -7.95
N LYS A 7 5.87 4.25 -6.66
CA LYS A 7 5.95 2.90 -6.06
C LYS A 7 4.64 2.17 -6.37
N ILE A 8 4.52 1.69 -7.61
CA ILE A 8 3.45 0.77 -8.00
C ILE A 8 3.82 -0.63 -7.53
N ILE A 9 2.91 -1.26 -6.80
CA ILE A 9 3.12 -2.61 -6.26
C ILE A 9 1.95 -3.49 -6.65
N GLU A 10 2.26 -4.63 -7.25
CA GLU A 10 1.28 -5.59 -7.70
C GLU A 10 1.35 -6.87 -6.87
N PHE A 11 0.20 -7.37 -6.47
CA PHE A 11 0.08 -8.63 -5.74
C PHE A 11 -1.24 -9.31 -6.11
N GLY A 12 -1.15 -10.41 -6.84
CA GLY A 12 -2.31 -11.04 -7.46
C GLY A 12 -3.02 -10.07 -8.41
N LYS A 13 -4.32 -9.86 -8.19
CA LYS A 13 -5.17 -8.97 -9.00
C LYS A 13 -5.17 -7.52 -8.50
N PHE A 14 -4.39 -7.22 -7.46
CA PHE A 14 -4.32 -5.92 -6.85
C PHE A 14 -3.14 -5.12 -7.37
N ARG A 15 -3.38 -3.83 -7.61
CA ARG A 15 -2.36 -2.84 -7.96
C ARG A 15 -2.48 -1.66 -7.01
N LEU A 16 -1.46 -1.47 -6.18
CA LEU A 16 -1.37 -0.38 -5.23
C LEU A 16 -0.44 0.70 -5.78
N ASP A 17 -0.95 1.92 -5.88
CA ASP A 17 -0.15 3.12 -5.95
C ASP A 17 0.10 3.61 -4.52
N ALA A 18 1.26 3.28 -3.98
CA ALA A 18 1.61 3.62 -2.60
C ALA A 18 1.86 5.13 -2.40
N ALA A 19 2.21 5.85 -3.47
CA ALA A 19 2.42 7.30 -3.40
C ALA A 19 1.08 8.03 -3.27
N ASN A 20 0.09 7.61 -4.06
CA ASN A 20 -1.24 8.23 -4.09
C ASN A 20 -2.26 7.55 -3.16
N LYS A 21 -1.87 6.46 -2.49
CA LYS A 21 -2.76 5.63 -1.63
C LYS A 21 -4.00 5.13 -2.38
N VAL A 22 -3.82 4.74 -3.65
CA VAL A 22 -4.90 4.20 -4.50
C VAL A 22 -4.70 2.71 -4.70
N LEU A 23 -5.69 1.92 -4.27
CA LEU A 23 -5.73 0.49 -4.55
C LEU A 23 -6.66 0.23 -5.74
N ARG A 24 -6.24 -0.62 -6.66
CA ARG A 24 -7.08 -1.16 -7.72
C ARG A 24 -7.17 -2.67 -7.65
N HIS A 25 -8.31 -3.24 -8.02
CA HIS A 25 -8.52 -4.68 -8.16
C HIS A 25 -9.10 -4.94 -9.55
N ASN A 26 -8.40 -5.71 -10.38
CA ASN A 26 -8.74 -5.91 -11.81
C ASN A 26 -8.95 -4.59 -12.59
N GLY A 27 -8.19 -3.55 -12.25
CA GLY A 27 -8.27 -2.24 -12.91
C GLY A 27 -9.28 -1.26 -12.29
N GLU A 28 -10.21 -1.73 -11.46
CA GLU A 28 -11.20 -0.89 -10.77
C GLU A 28 -10.67 -0.36 -9.45
N THR A 29 -10.95 0.90 -9.13
CA THR A 29 -10.54 1.52 -7.86
C THR A 29 -11.31 0.90 -6.70
N VAL A 30 -10.57 0.43 -5.69
CA VAL A 30 -11.12 -0.03 -4.43
C VAL A 30 -11.11 1.13 -3.44
N VAL A 31 -12.28 1.58 -3.03
CA VAL A 31 -12.41 2.62 -2.01
C VAL A 31 -12.08 2.01 -0.66
N LEU A 32 -11.01 2.47 -0.05
CA LEU A 32 -10.59 2.07 1.28
C LEU A 32 -10.50 3.28 2.20
N PRO A 33 -10.81 3.14 3.50
CA PRO A 33 -10.44 4.13 4.48
C PRO A 33 -8.95 4.40 4.43
N LYS A 34 -8.55 5.67 4.62
CA LYS A 34 -7.14 6.09 4.62
C LYS A 34 -6.25 5.20 5.49
N LYS A 35 -6.72 4.88 6.70
CA LYS A 35 -5.97 4.04 7.65
C LYS A 35 -5.73 2.62 7.14
N SER A 36 -6.68 2.06 6.41
CA SER A 36 -6.55 0.72 5.81
C SER A 36 -5.47 0.70 4.72
N VAL A 37 -5.39 1.74 3.89
CA VAL A 37 -4.34 1.84 2.86
C VAL A 37 -2.97 2.07 3.51
N GLU A 38 -2.89 2.85 4.59
CA GLU A 38 -1.65 3.06 5.35
C GLU A 38 -1.13 1.75 5.95
N VAL A 39 -2.01 0.95 6.56
CA VAL A 39 -1.65 -0.38 7.07
C VAL A 39 -1.18 -1.29 5.94
N LEU A 40 -1.86 -1.29 4.79
CA LEU A 40 -1.47 -2.08 3.62
C LEU A 40 -0.07 -1.68 3.13
N CYS A 41 0.22 -0.38 3.05
CA CYS A 41 1.56 0.11 2.72
C CYS A 41 2.60 -0.41 3.72
N SER A 42 2.35 -0.33 5.03
CA SER A 42 3.27 -0.84 6.05
C SER A 42 3.53 -2.35 5.93
N LEU A 43 2.50 -3.14 5.62
CA LEU A 43 2.62 -4.58 5.40
C LEU A 43 3.47 -4.89 4.18
N ILE A 44 3.26 -4.15 3.08
CA ILE A 44 3.99 -4.34 1.83
C ILE A 44 5.47 -3.93 1.97
N GLU A 45 5.77 -2.83 2.68
CA GLU A 45 7.15 -2.43 2.97
C GLU A 45 7.91 -3.46 3.80
N ASN A 46 7.19 -4.30 4.55
CA ASN A 46 7.75 -5.39 5.35
C ASN A 46 7.39 -6.77 4.78
N ARG A 47 7.15 -6.88 3.47
CA ARG A 47 6.77 -8.13 2.82
C ARG A 47 7.70 -9.28 3.20
N GLY A 48 7.11 -10.42 3.59
CA GLY A 48 7.84 -11.61 4.00
C GLY A 48 8.36 -11.59 5.45
N LYS A 49 8.10 -10.52 6.20
CA LYS A 49 8.41 -10.41 7.62
C LYS A 49 7.12 -10.40 8.45
N VAL A 50 7.15 -11.06 9.60
CA VAL A 50 6.11 -10.89 10.62
C VAL A 50 6.35 -9.55 11.31
N ILE A 51 5.34 -8.70 11.35
CA ILE A 51 5.36 -7.41 12.05
C ILE A 51 4.24 -7.35 13.08
N SER A 52 4.49 -6.75 14.23
CA SER A 52 3.47 -6.61 15.28
C SER A 52 2.50 -5.48 14.98
N LYS A 53 1.35 -5.48 15.67
CA LYS A 53 0.42 -4.35 15.65
C LYS A 53 1.10 -3.04 16.09
N GLN A 54 2.00 -3.11 17.07
CA GLN A 54 2.73 -1.93 17.59
C GLN A 54 3.72 -1.38 16.56
N ASP A 55 4.38 -2.26 15.80
CA ASP A 55 5.27 -1.86 14.70
C ASP A 55 4.51 -1.15 13.59
N ILE A 56 3.29 -1.61 13.27
CA ILE A 56 2.43 -0.93 12.30
C ILE A 56 2.03 0.43 12.84
N LEU A 57 1.49 0.50 14.06
CA LEU A 57 0.99 1.74 14.67
C LEU A 57 2.06 2.82 14.86
N SER A 58 3.33 2.45 15.04
CA SER A 58 4.43 3.43 15.16
C SER A 58 4.83 4.07 13.83
N ARG A 59 4.30 3.59 12.69
CA ARG A 59 4.68 4.01 11.34
C ARG A 59 3.56 4.72 10.55
N ILE A 60 2.35 4.81 11.10
CA ILE A 60 1.13 5.30 10.42
C ILE A 60 0.38 6.37 11.20
#